data_AF-A0A1Q3PH94-F1
#
_entry.id   AF-A0A1Q3PH94-F1
#
_cell.length_a   1.000
_cell.length_b   1.000
_cell.length_c   1.000
_cell.angle_alpha   90.00
_cell.angle_beta   90.00
_cell.angle_gamma   90.00
#
_symmetry.space_group_name_H-M   'P 1'
#
loop_
_entity.id
_entity.type
_entity.pdbx_description
1 polymer ?
#
loop_
_entity_poly.entity_id
_entity_poly.type
_entity_poly.pdbx_seq_one_letter_code
_entity_poly.pdbx_strand_id
1 'polypeptide(L)'
;MNRENMQRGALAPLIRDFIAMRNNLGYKSQNCKYSLFAFDRVAFGKGLRTITITAEMATEWCNRRPNEVVDTWSHRNCYLRQFSIYLSNLGYETYIPPRVAGPRQDRFVPYIFSDEEIEAIYAACDSLLLYDKHARTNIMVIPALIRMLCSTGIRIGEAVNLRINVSNRL
;
A
#
# COMPACT_ATOMS: atom_id res chain seq x y z
N MET A 1 -3.13 17.71 -2.72
CA MET A 1 -4.20 17.82 -1.69
C MET A 1 -3.70 18.75 -0.59
N ASN A 2 -4.31 19.93 -0.41
CA ASN A 2 -3.82 20.97 0.50
C ASN A 2 -3.86 20.55 1.97
N ARG A 3 -2.80 20.91 2.74
CA ARG A 3 -2.64 20.59 4.17
C ARG A 3 -3.78 21.14 5.05
N GLU A 4 -4.38 22.26 4.66
CA GLU A 4 -5.47 22.91 5.42
C GLU A 4 -6.78 22.10 5.44
N ASN A 5 -7.01 21.27 4.42
CA ASN A 5 -8.22 20.45 4.32
C ASN A 5 -8.18 19.17 5.19
N MET A 6 -7.05 18.85 5.83
CA MET A 6 -6.87 17.69 6.74
C MET A 6 -7.12 18.03 8.23
N GLN A 7 -7.57 19.25 8.55
CA GLN A 7 -7.65 19.74 9.93
C GLN A 7 -9.05 19.95 10.49
N ARG A 8 -10.13 19.78 9.70
CA ARG A 8 -11.45 20.30 10.10
C ARG A 8 -12.44 19.28 10.68
N GLY A 9 -12.28 17.97 10.46
CA GLY A 9 -13.25 17.00 10.94
C GLY A 9 -12.96 16.47 12.35
N ALA A 10 -14.01 15.99 13.02
CA ALA A 10 -13.96 15.53 14.40
C ALA A 10 -13.06 14.28 14.57
N LEU A 11 -12.85 13.50 13.51
CA LEU A 11 -12.03 12.29 13.52
C LEU A 11 -10.56 12.57 13.17
N ALA A 12 -10.25 13.78 12.68
CA ALA A 12 -8.92 14.13 12.17
C ALA A 12 -7.75 13.84 13.14
N PRO A 13 -7.84 14.10 14.46
CA PRO A 13 -6.77 13.76 15.39
C PRO A 13 -6.52 12.25 15.45
N LEU A 14 -7.58 11.46 15.65
CA LEU A 14 -7.48 10.01 15.77
C LEU A 14 -7.09 9.34 14.45
N ILE A 15 -7.42 9.93 13.30
CA ILE A 15 -6.90 9.47 12.01
C ILE A 15 -5.38 9.62 11.98
N ARG A 16 -4.80 10.71 12.50
CA ARG A 16 -3.33 10.86 12.54
C ARG A 16 -2.69 9.82 13.45
N ASP A 17 -3.27 9.60 14.62
CA ASP A 17 -2.76 8.63 15.59
C ASP A 17 -2.83 7.21 15.04
N PHE A 18 -3.94 6.86 14.40
CA PHE A 18 -4.11 5.58 13.71
C PHE A 18 -3.08 5.39 12.59
N ILE A 19 -2.84 6.41 11.77
CA ILE A 19 -1.84 6.35 10.69
C ILE A 19 -0.41 6.26 11.25
N ALA A 20 -0.10 6.98 12.32
CA ALA A 20 1.19 6.89 13.00
C ALA A 20 1.42 5.48 13.57
N MET A 21 0.42 4.92 14.25
CA MET A 21 0.44 3.54 14.74
C MET A 21 0.72 2.55 13.60
N ARG A 22 -0.02 2.65 12.48
CA ARG A 22 0.19 1.76 11.34
C ARG A 22 1.58 1.88 10.74
N ASN A 23 2.12 3.09 10.62
CA ASN A 23 3.47 3.31 10.10
C ASN A 23 4.53 2.73 11.05
N ASN A 24 4.35 2.86 12.36
CA ASN A 24 5.26 2.26 13.36
C ASN A 24 5.27 0.72 13.31
N LEU A 25 4.16 0.12 12.85
CA LEU A 25 4.07 -1.32 12.56
C LEU A 25 4.63 -1.71 11.17
N GLY A 26 5.22 -0.76 10.44
CA GLY A 26 5.83 -1.00 9.12
C GLY A 26 4.87 -0.94 7.93
N TYR A 27 3.59 -0.57 8.12
CA TYR A 27 2.64 -0.48 7.02
C TYR A 27 2.81 0.82 6.21
N LYS A 28 2.79 0.71 4.87
CA LYS A 28 2.65 1.88 3.99
C LYS A 28 1.21 2.39 4.03
N SER A 29 0.96 3.45 4.80
CA SER A 29 -0.41 3.88 5.12
C SER A 29 -0.94 5.07 4.31
N GLN A 30 -0.30 5.44 3.20
CA GLN A 30 -0.65 6.66 2.46
C GLN A 30 -2.07 6.63 1.88
N ASN A 31 -2.47 5.52 1.25
CA ASN A 31 -3.83 5.36 0.69
C ASN A 31 -4.89 5.33 1.79
N CYS A 32 -4.59 4.68 2.91
CA CYS A 32 -5.46 4.68 4.09
C CYS A 32 -5.66 6.10 4.64
N LYS A 33 -4.58 6.86 4.78
CA LYS A 33 -4.61 8.26 5.22
C LYS A 33 -5.53 9.09 4.34
N TYR A 34 -5.32 9.05 3.02
CA TYR A 34 -6.15 9.82 2.09
C TYR A 34 -7.63 9.42 2.13
N SER A 35 -7.90 8.12 2.21
CA SER A 35 -9.24 7.58 2.31
C SER A 35 -9.97 8.05 3.58
N LEU A 36 -9.33 7.95 4.75
CA LEU A 36 -9.94 8.31 6.03
C LEU A 36 -10.16 9.82 6.16
N PHE A 37 -9.23 10.66 5.70
CA PHE A 37 -9.46 12.10 5.68
C PHE A 37 -10.55 12.53 4.70
N ALA A 38 -10.73 11.80 3.59
CA ALA A 38 -11.84 12.04 2.69
C ALA A 38 -13.18 11.66 3.34
N PHE A 39 -13.22 10.58 4.14
CA PHE A 39 -14.37 10.20 4.94
C PHE A 39 -14.68 11.27 6.01
N ASP A 40 -13.69 11.66 6.81
CA ASP A 40 -13.83 12.68 7.86
C ASP A 40 -14.37 14.00 7.32
N ARG A 41 -13.93 14.42 6.13
CA ARG A 41 -14.48 15.61 5.45
C ARG A 41 -15.95 15.46 5.10
N VAL A 42 -16.36 14.31 4.55
CA VAL A 42 -17.77 14.05 4.19
C VAL A 42 -18.63 13.99 5.46
N ALA A 43 -18.16 13.32 6.50
CA ALA A 43 -18.86 13.22 7.78
C ALA A 43 -19.01 14.60 8.44
N PHE A 44 -17.96 15.41 8.46
CA PHE A 44 -18.00 16.77 8.97
C PHE A 44 -18.98 17.66 8.19
N GLY A 45 -19.01 17.53 6.86
CA GLY A 45 -19.97 18.24 6.00
C GLY A 45 -21.44 17.89 6.30
N LYS A 46 -21.69 16.69 6.83
CA LYS A 46 -23.01 16.23 7.28
C LYS A 46 -23.33 16.54 8.74
N GLY A 47 -22.50 17.34 9.39
CA GLY A 47 -22.74 17.76 10.77
C GLY A 47 -22.13 16.84 11.83
N LEU A 48 -21.26 15.88 11.48
CA LEU A 48 -20.52 15.14 12.50
C LEU A 48 -19.62 16.11 13.28
N ARG A 49 -19.79 16.14 14.60
CA ARG A 49 -18.99 16.98 15.53
C ARG A 49 -18.35 16.18 16.65
N THR A 50 -18.78 14.94 16.87
CA THR A 50 -18.29 14.05 17.92
C THR A 50 -17.49 12.89 17.32
N ILE A 51 -16.69 12.22 18.15
CA ILE A 51 -15.87 11.08 17.76
C ILE A 51 -16.73 9.82 17.74
N THR A 52 -17.51 9.65 16.68
CA THR A 52 -18.30 8.44 16.43
C THR A 52 -18.51 8.24 14.94
N ILE A 53 -18.62 6.99 14.52
CA ILE A 53 -19.04 6.62 13.16
C ILE A 53 -20.41 5.97 13.30
N THR A 54 -21.44 6.59 12.73
CA THR A 54 -22.79 6.02 12.73
C THR A 54 -22.94 4.95 11.63
N ALA A 55 -23.90 4.04 11.81
CA ALA A 55 -24.21 3.01 10.82
C ALA A 55 -24.58 3.62 9.46
N GLU A 56 -25.32 4.72 9.45
CA GLU A 56 -25.72 5.45 8.24
C GLU A 56 -24.51 6.00 7.49
N MET A 57 -23.61 6.70 8.19
CA MET A 57 -22.39 7.26 7.59
C MET A 57 -21.47 6.17 7.04
N ALA A 58 -21.30 5.08 7.80
CA ALA A 58 -20.49 3.95 7.37
C ALA A 58 -21.09 3.25 6.14
N THR A 59 -22.41 3.02 6.14
CA THR A 59 -23.11 2.35 5.04
C THR A 59 -23.02 3.19 3.77
N GLU A 60 -23.30 4.50 3.87
CA GLU A 60 -23.23 5.39 2.72
C GLU A 60 -21.80 5.51 2.18
N TRP A 61 -20.80 5.60 3.07
CA TRP A 61 -19.41 5.54 2.62
C TRP A 61 -19.16 4.22 1.91
N CYS A 62 -19.52 3.08 2.50
CA CYS A 62 -19.24 1.76 1.96
C CYS A 62 -19.97 1.43 0.64
N ASN A 63 -20.88 2.27 0.15
CA ASN A 63 -21.47 2.11 -1.17
C ASN A 63 -20.41 2.26 -2.28
N ARG A 64 -20.49 1.40 -3.30
CA ARG A 64 -19.59 1.46 -4.45
C ARG A 64 -19.92 2.66 -5.32
N ARG A 65 -18.93 3.48 -5.65
CA ARG A 65 -19.12 4.61 -6.55
C ARG A 65 -19.18 4.12 -8.01
N PRO A 66 -19.89 4.83 -8.92
CA PRO A 66 -20.07 4.37 -10.31
C PRO A 66 -18.77 4.04 -11.06
N ASN A 67 -17.70 4.82 -10.83
CA ASN A 67 -16.41 4.67 -11.51
C ASN A 67 -15.30 4.12 -10.60
N GLU A 68 -15.65 3.43 -9.51
CA GLU A 68 -14.67 2.87 -8.57
C GLU A 68 -14.42 1.40 -8.87
N VAL A 69 -13.16 1.05 -9.15
CA VAL A 69 -12.72 -0.33 -9.31
C VAL A 69 -13.00 -1.10 -8.02
N VAL A 70 -13.44 -2.36 -8.16
CA VAL A 70 -13.79 -3.23 -7.03
C VAL A 70 -12.70 -3.29 -5.95
N ASP A 71 -11.44 -3.42 -6.36
CA ASP A 71 -10.32 -3.49 -5.42
C ASP A 71 -10.15 -2.18 -4.64
N THR A 72 -10.27 -1.03 -5.32
CA THR A 72 -10.22 0.29 -4.69
C THR A 72 -11.35 0.48 -3.67
N TRP A 73 -12.57 0.07 -4.04
CA TRP A 73 -13.74 0.06 -3.16
C TRP A 73 -13.54 -0.85 -1.93
N SER A 74 -13.07 -2.08 -2.15
CA SER A 74 -12.78 -3.06 -1.10
C SER A 74 -11.73 -2.53 -0.12
N HIS A 75 -10.62 -1.99 -0.64
CA HIS A 75 -9.57 -1.37 0.18
C HIS A 75 -10.10 -0.18 0.98
N ARG A 76 -10.90 0.70 0.38
CA ARG A 76 -11.52 1.84 1.06
C ARG A 76 -12.43 1.41 2.21
N ASN A 77 -13.23 0.36 2.03
CA ASN A 77 -14.09 -0.19 3.08
C ASN A 77 -13.27 -0.85 4.19
N CYS A 78 -12.19 -1.55 3.82
CA CYS A 78 -11.26 -2.15 4.77
C CYS A 78 -10.60 -1.09 5.65
N TYR A 79 -10.19 0.05 5.09
CA TYR A 79 -9.63 1.17 5.86
C TYR A 79 -10.62 1.73 6.88
N LEU A 80 -11.87 2.00 6.46
CA LEU A 80 -12.89 2.50 7.39
C LEU A 80 -13.15 1.49 8.51
N ARG A 81 -13.28 0.20 8.17
CA ARG A 81 -13.50 -0.86 9.16
C ARG A 81 -12.36 -0.96 10.18
N GLN A 82 -11.11 -0.95 9.72
CA GLN A 82 -9.95 -1.00 10.62
C GLN A 82 -9.90 0.22 11.54
N PHE A 83 -10.24 1.40 11.01
CA PHE A 83 -10.32 2.61 11.81
C PHE A 83 -11.47 2.56 12.84
N SER A 84 -12.65 2.06 12.47
CA SER A 84 -13.76 1.84 13.42
C SER A 84 -13.37 0.89 14.55
N ILE A 85 -12.62 -0.18 14.25
CA ILE A 85 -12.10 -1.10 15.28
C ILE A 85 -11.12 -0.38 16.19
N TYR A 86 -10.21 0.43 15.63
CA TYR A 86 -9.28 1.23 16.40
C TYR A 86 -10.00 2.19 17.36
N LEU A 87 -11.03 2.89 16.89
CA LEU A 87 -11.88 3.76 17.73
C LEU A 87 -12.58 2.96 18.84
N SER A 88 -13.15 1.80 18.53
CA SER A 88 -13.79 0.93 19.51
C SER A 88 -12.80 0.45 20.59
N ASN A 89 -11.57 0.11 20.20
CA ASN A 89 -10.51 -0.28 21.14
C ASN A 89 -10.06 0.87 22.06
N LEU A 90 -10.23 2.12 21.63
CA LEU A 90 -9.99 3.30 22.48
C LEU A 90 -11.19 3.62 23.40
N GLY A 91 -12.28 2.85 23.33
CA GLY A 91 -13.48 3.03 24.15
C GLY A 91 -14.54 3.93 23.54
N TYR A 92 -14.42 4.34 22.27
CA TYR A 92 -15.47 5.11 21.61
C TYR A 92 -16.63 4.21 21.16
N GLU A 93 -17.85 4.65 21.43
CA GLU A 93 -19.06 4.01 20.90
C GLU A 93 -19.19 4.36 19.41
N THR A 94 -18.90 3.37 18.57
CA THR A 94 -18.82 3.55 17.12
C THR A 94 -19.31 2.30 16.39
N TYR A 95 -19.94 2.50 15.24
CA TYR A 95 -20.32 1.42 14.36
C TYR A 95 -19.09 0.86 13.62
N ILE A 96 -18.97 -0.47 13.61
CA ILE A 96 -17.96 -1.19 12.85
C ILE A 96 -18.64 -1.76 11.60
N PRO A 97 -18.32 -1.24 10.38
CA PRO A 97 -18.93 -1.77 9.17
C PRO A 97 -18.58 -3.26 8.97
N PRO A 98 -19.50 -4.05 8.40
CA PRO A 98 -19.25 -5.46 8.14
C PRO A 98 -18.05 -5.63 7.21
N ARG A 99 -17.39 -6.78 7.31
CA ARG A 99 -16.29 -7.09 6.40
C ARG A 99 -16.86 -7.26 5.00
N VAL A 100 -16.55 -6.32 4.13
CA VAL A 100 -16.84 -6.43 2.71
C VAL A 100 -15.68 -7.21 2.08
N ALA A 101 -15.95 -8.45 1.67
CA ALA A 101 -15.07 -9.14 0.74
C ALA A 101 -15.44 -8.64 -0.67
N GLY A 102 -14.61 -7.79 -1.27
CA GLY A 102 -14.72 -7.60 -2.72
C GLY A 102 -14.57 -8.95 -3.41
N PRO A 103 -15.20 -9.19 -4.58
CA PRO A 103 -14.96 -10.41 -5.32
C PRO A 103 -13.45 -10.54 -5.51
N ARG A 104 -12.89 -11.62 -4.93
CA ARG A 104 -11.53 -12.07 -5.22
C ARG A 104 -11.48 -12.22 -6.73
N GLN A 105 -10.84 -11.29 -7.43
CA GLN A 105 -10.36 -11.56 -8.78
C GLN A 105 -9.17 -12.50 -8.64
N ASP A 106 -9.42 -13.71 -8.13
CA ASP A 106 -8.43 -14.76 -8.01
C ASP A 106 -8.32 -15.44 -9.36
N ARG A 107 -7.41 -14.91 -10.18
CA ARG A 107 -6.54 -15.73 -11.05
C ARG A 107 -5.42 -14.89 -11.66
N PHE A 108 -4.66 -14.18 -10.84
CA PHE A 108 -3.29 -13.92 -11.27
C PHE A 108 -2.54 -15.26 -11.18
N VAL A 109 -2.39 -15.93 -12.31
CA VAL A 109 -1.49 -17.08 -12.43
C VAL A 109 -0.14 -16.51 -12.81
N PRO A 110 0.88 -16.57 -11.94
CA PRO A 110 2.20 -16.09 -12.28
C PRO A 110 2.72 -16.88 -13.48
N TYR A 111 3.25 -16.16 -14.48
CA TYR A 111 3.97 -16.78 -15.58
C TYR A 111 5.32 -17.27 -15.06
N ILE A 112 5.57 -18.56 -15.17
CA ILE A 112 6.84 -19.19 -14.81
C ILE A 112 7.63 -19.32 -16.10
N PHE A 113 8.80 -18.66 -16.16
CA PHE A 113 9.68 -18.72 -17.32
C PHE A 113 10.26 -20.13 -17.49
N SER A 114 10.36 -20.59 -18.73
CA SER A 114 11.11 -21.82 -19.05
C SER A 114 12.62 -21.58 -18.97
N ASP A 115 13.39 -22.67 -18.96
CA ASP A 115 14.85 -22.58 -18.97
C ASP A 115 15.35 -21.84 -20.22
N GLU A 116 14.73 -22.06 -21.38
CA GLU A 116 15.08 -21.36 -22.62
C GLU A 116 14.81 -19.85 -22.55
N GLU A 117 13.72 -19.45 -21.90
CA GLU A 117 13.39 -18.03 -21.71
C GLU A 117 14.35 -17.36 -20.72
N ILE A 118 14.75 -18.06 -19.66
CA ILE A 118 15.74 -17.57 -18.70
C ILE A 118 17.09 -17.37 -19.40
N GLU A 119 17.53 -18.32 -20.22
CA GLU A 119 18.77 -18.19 -21.00
C GLU A 119 18.69 -17.04 -22.01
N ALA A 120 17.54 -16.84 -22.65
CA ALA A 120 17.31 -15.69 -23.54
C ALA A 120 17.40 -14.36 -22.77
N ILE A 121 16.86 -14.29 -21.55
CA ILE A 121 16.97 -13.12 -20.67
C ILE A 121 18.43 -12.87 -20.29
N TYR A 122 19.20 -13.91 -19.95
CA TYR A 122 20.62 -13.77 -19.63
C TYR A 122 21.42 -13.22 -20.80
N ALA A 123 21.23 -13.77 -22.01
CA ALA A 123 21.87 -13.29 -23.22
C ALA A 123 21.50 -11.82 -23.53
N ALA A 124 20.23 -11.44 -23.34
CA ALA A 124 19.79 -10.06 -23.49
C ALA A 124 20.45 -9.12 -22.47
N CYS A 125 20.62 -9.56 -21.21
CA CYS A 125 21.30 -8.78 -20.19
C CYS A 125 22.78 -8.58 -20.49
N ASP A 126 23.46 -9.61 -20.99
CA ASP A 126 24.90 -9.57 -21.29
C ASP A 126 25.22 -8.72 -22.52
N SER A 127 24.25 -8.55 -23.42
CA SER A 127 24.37 -7.72 -24.63
C SER A 127 23.99 -6.26 -24.43
N LEU A 128 23.68 -5.83 -23.19
CA LEU A 128 23.33 -4.45 -22.89
C LEU A 128 24.51 -3.51 -23.19
N LEU A 129 24.30 -2.58 -24.12
CA LEU A 129 25.28 -1.55 -24.50
C LEU A 129 24.92 -0.18 -23.91
N LEU A 130 25.94 0.56 -23.48
CA LEU A 130 25.79 1.95 -23.06
C LEU A 130 25.51 2.83 -24.28
N TYR A 131 24.30 3.38 -24.36
CA TYR A 131 23.99 4.41 -25.35
C TYR A 131 24.65 5.76 -24.99
N ASP A 132 24.82 6.06 -23.71
CA ASP A 132 25.43 7.30 -23.22
C ASP A 132 26.32 7.04 -21.98
N LYS A 133 27.49 7.69 -21.91
CA LYS A 133 28.53 7.50 -20.88
C LYS A 133 28.24 8.33 -19.63
N HIS A 134 27.17 7.99 -18.92
CA HIS A 134 26.88 8.60 -17.62
C HIS A 134 27.52 7.81 -16.48
N ALA A 135 28.07 8.46 -15.46
CA ALA A 135 28.70 7.77 -14.33
C ALA A 135 27.71 7.00 -13.41
N ARG A 136 26.40 7.15 -13.62
CA ARG A 136 25.33 6.56 -12.78
C ARG A 136 24.55 5.44 -13.47
N THR A 137 25.09 4.82 -14.52
CA THR A 137 24.36 3.72 -15.20
C THR A 137 24.43 2.45 -14.36
N ASN A 138 23.30 1.74 -14.32
CA ASN A 138 23.19 0.45 -13.65
C ASN A 138 23.53 -0.72 -14.58
N ILE A 139 24.01 -0.47 -15.80
CA ILE A 139 24.15 -1.50 -16.85
C ILE A 139 25.04 -2.66 -16.39
N MET A 140 26.11 -2.36 -15.64
CA MET A 140 27.05 -3.35 -15.12
C MET A 140 26.43 -4.22 -14.02
N VAL A 141 25.38 -3.73 -13.35
CA VAL A 141 24.72 -4.41 -12.23
C VAL A 141 23.59 -5.30 -12.73
N ILE A 142 22.94 -4.97 -13.85
CA ILE A 142 21.78 -5.72 -14.38
C ILE A 142 22.08 -7.22 -14.56
N PRO A 143 23.19 -7.65 -15.22
CA PRO A 143 23.46 -9.07 -15.40
C PRO A 143 23.63 -9.83 -14.08
N ALA A 144 24.27 -9.22 -13.09
CA ALA A 144 24.46 -9.81 -11.77
C ALA A 144 23.14 -9.86 -10.97
N LEU A 145 22.36 -8.79 -11.02
CA LEU A 145 21.06 -8.70 -10.34
C LEU A 145 20.07 -9.73 -10.88
N ILE A 146 19.95 -9.85 -12.20
CA ILE A 146 19.03 -10.80 -12.84
C ILE A 146 19.41 -12.24 -12.51
N ARG A 147 20.70 -12.61 -12.63
CA ARG A 147 21.18 -13.94 -12.23
C ARG A 147 20.92 -14.23 -10.76
N MET A 148 21.15 -13.27 -9.87
CA MET A 148 20.86 -13.43 -8.45
C MET A 148 19.37 -13.69 -8.19
N LEU A 149 18.47 -12.93 -8.83
CA LEU A 149 17.02 -13.11 -8.70
C LEU A 149 16.60 -14.52 -9.17
N CYS A 150 17.09 -14.96 -10.33
CA CYS A 150 16.76 -16.26 -10.90
C CYS A 150 17.35 -17.42 -10.08
N SER A 151 18.59 -17.31 -9.60
CA SER A 151 19.26 -18.39 -8.85
C SER A 151 18.81 -18.52 -7.38
N THR A 152 18.35 -17.43 -6.76
CA THR A 152 18.00 -17.42 -5.33
C THR A 152 16.51 -17.28 -5.04
N GLY A 153 15.72 -16.82 -6.02
CA GLY A 153 14.29 -16.58 -5.85
C GLY A 153 13.95 -15.43 -4.88
N ILE A 154 14.93 -14.61 -4.46
CA ILE A 154 14.67 -13.46 -3.60
C ILE A 154 13.82 -12.41 -4.32
N ARG A 155 13.04 -11.64 -3.56
CA ARG A 155 12.25 -10.57 -4.17
C ARG A 155 13.17 -9.43 -4.63
N ILE A 156 12.79 -8.74 -5.71
CA ILE A 156 13.52 -7.55 -6.19
C ILE A 156 13.79 -6.52 -5.09
N GLY A 157 12.82 -6.31 -4.18
CA GLY A 157 12.98 -5.39 -3.06
C GLY A 157 14.03 -5.84 -2.04
N GLU A 158 14.21 -7.15 -1.85
CA GLU A 158 15.25 -7.71 -0.99
C GLU A 158 16.61 -7.57 -1.69
N ALA A 159 16.69 -7.96 -2.97
CA ALA A 159 17.88 -7.88 -3.80
C ALA A 159 18.50 -6.48 -3.83
N VAL A 160 17.71 -5.44 -4.07
CA VAL A 160 18.21 -4.05 -4.14
C VAL A 160 18.56 -3.44 -2.78
N ASN A 161 18.11 -4.05 -1.68
CA ASN A 161 18.42 -3.60 -0.32
C ASN A 161 19.47 -4.48 0.38
N LEU A 162 20.09 -5.44 -0.35
CA LEU A 162 21.17 -6.25 0.18
C LEU A 162 22.34 -5.36 0.64
N ARG A 163 22.84 -5.65 1.85
CA ARG A 163 23.98 -4.95 2.44
C ARG A 163 25.11 -5.93 2.66
N ILE A 164 26.32 -5.53 2.27
CA ILE A 164 27.53 -6.27 2.61
C ILE A 164 27.89 -5.88 4.04
N ASN A 165 27.76 -6.82 4.98
CA ASN A 165 28.21 -6.62 6.35
C ASN A 165 29.70 -6.97 6.40
N VAL A 166 30.59 -5.98 6.36
CA VAL A 166 32.05 -6.18 6.40
C VAL A 166 32.51 -6.38 7.85
N SER A 167 31.92 -7.35 8.55
CA SER A 167 32.25 -7.62 9.97
C SER A 167 33.12 -8.87 10.18
N ASN A 168 33.56 -9.53 9.10
CA ASN A 168 34.55 -10.62 9.17
C ASN A 168 35.58 -10.42 8.06
N ARG A 169 36.58 -9.58 8.32
CA ARG A 169 37.90 -9.73 7.70
C ARG A 169 38.85 -10.13 8.83
N LEU A 170 39.21 -11.41 8.85
CA LEU A 170 40.45 -11.88 9.45
C LEU A 170 41.62 -11.44 8.57
#